data_AF-A0AA47L5P6-F1
#
_entry.id   AF-A0AA47L5P6-F1
#
_cell.length_a   1.000
_cell.length_b   1.000
_cell.length_c   1.000
_cell.angle_alpha   90.00
_cell.angle_beta   90.00
_cell.angle_gamma   90.00
#
_symmetry.space_group_name_H-M   'P 1'
#
loop_
_entity.id
_entity.type
_entity.pdbx_description
1 polymer ?
#
loop_
_entity_poly.entity_id
_entity_poly.type
_entity_poly.pdbx_seq_one_letter_code
_entity_poly.pdbx_strand_id
1 'polypeptide(L)'
;MGFWSSVWEGAKSVGRTVSRVVKKVYEVCTDTKAVEAYDRLERVINQHQQSKYEENTRAPDFFGEVSTTNVERQLSEQNSKLVAHERQINHAKQLTALQIEFTRLRASASLIDRSMKNVKIHASSLSVHNQNMRNISGLVEEVNTLRYGLKAAISTINYNANLLAKDGTKPRKIEGIDLEKKDGAISMVAAYDSFDRTRELLRNEVVELSELASSHLQEIDKLKHNAANLGGELGDSIILFVDRDIVPIIKQAESAGLILKSEVLKLPAAVREDNGSLVFEDGKIKLEHLH
;
A
#
# COMPACT_ATOMS: atom_id res chain seq x y z
N MET A 1 -34.51 23.51 -3.41
CA MET A 1 -33.36 22.84 -4.07
C MET A 1 -32.66 22.02 -3.01
N GLY A 2 -32.64 20.69 -3.15
CA GLY A 2 -32.49 19.76 -2.03
C GLY A 2 -31.04 19.43 -1.63
N PHE A 3 -30.88 19.12 -0.34
CA PHE A 3 -29.80 18.40 0.37
C PHE A 3 -28.78 17.67 -0.54
N TRP A 4 -29.26 16.90 -1.51
CA TRP A 4 -28.45 15.96 -2.30
C TRP A 4 -27.91 16.50 -3.62
N SER A 5 -28.46 17.61 -4.14
CA SER A 5 -27.89 18.30 -5.32
C SER A 5 -26.46 18.78 -5.05
N SER A 6 -26.18 19.17 -3.81
CA SER A 6 -24.86 19.59 -3.34
C SER A 6 -23.90 18.46 -2.97
N VAL A 7 -24.41 17.32 -2.44
CA VAL A 7 -23.58 16.10 -2.25
C VAL A 7 -23.09 15.61 -3.61
N TRP A 8 -23.94 15.73 -4.63
CA TRP A 8 -23.63 15.38 -6.01
C TRP A 8 -22.70 16.39 -6.71
N GLU A 9 -22.85 17.69 -6.48
CA GLU A 9 -21.87 18.69 -6.96
C GLU A 9 -20.48 18.43 -6.38
N GLY A 10 -20.39 18.05 -5.10
CA GLY A 10 -19.17 17.51 -4.49
C GLY A 10 -18.65 16.27 -5.21
N ALA A 11 -19.49 15.23 -5.37
CA ALA A 11 -19.16 13.97 -6.04
C ALA A 11 -18.70 14.11 -7.50
N LYS A 12 -19.27 15.05 -8.26
CA LYS A 12 -18.84 15.36 -9.64
C LYS A 12 -17.43 15.96 -9.68
N SER A 13 -17.06 16.78 -8.70
CA SER A 13 -15.69 17.30 -8.58
C SER A 13 -14.68 16.22 -8.15
N VAL A 14 -15.12 15.28 -7.29
CA VAL A 14 -14.32 14.16 -6.77
C VAL A 14 -13.84 13.23 -7.88
N GLY A 15 -14.67 13.00 -8.91
CA GLY A 15 -14.34 12.07 -9.99
C GLY A 15 -13.03 12.37 -10.72
N ARG A 16 -12.72 13.65 -10.99
CA ARG A 16 -11.46 14.03 -11.65
C ARG A 16 -10.25 13.78 -10.75
N THR A 17 -10.38 14.07 -9.46
CA THR A 17 -9.31 13.87 -8.48
C THR A 17 -9.06 12.38 -8.23
N VAL A 18 -10.12 11.57 -8.11
CA VAL A 18 -10.01 10.10 -7.99
C VAL A 18 -9.33 9.53 -9.22
N SER A 19 -9.75 9.89 -10.44
CA SER A 19 -9.09 9.42 -11.66
C SER A 19 -7.61 9.83 -11.73
N ARG A 20 -7.26 11.03 -11.25
CA ARG A 20 -5.87 11.48 -11.17
C ARG A 20 -5.05 10.63 -10.19
N VAL A 21 -5.57 10.40 -8.97
CA VAL A 21 -4.91 9.57 -7.95
C VAL A 21 -4.70 8.16 -8.47
N VAL A 22 -5.76 7.53 -9.01
CA VAL A 22 -5.69 6.17 -9.55
C VAL A 22 -4.67 6.09 -10.67
N LYS A 23 -4.72 7.01 -11.64
CA LYS A 23 -3.74 7.05 -12.72
C LYS A 23 -2.31 7.18 -12.18
N LYS A 24 -2.11 8.08 -11.20
CA LYS A 24 -0.79 8.28 -10.60
C LYS A 24 -0.30 7.02 -9.89
N VAL A 25 -1.16 6.31 -9.16
CA VAL A 25 -0.83 5.03 -8.52
C VAL A 25 -0.30 4.02 -9.55
N TYR A 26 -0.97 3.87 -10.68
CA TYR A 26 -0.51 2.96 -11.74
C TYR A 26 0.78 3.45 -12.45
N GLU A 27 1.01 4.77 -12.50
CA GLU A 27 2.26 5.34 -13.05
C GLU A 27 3.46 5.09 -12.14
N VAL A 28 3.30 5.21 -10.81
CA VAL A 28 4.44 5.20 -9.87
C VAL A 28 4.67 3.85 -9.19
N CYS A 29 3.61 3.06 -8.96
CA CYS A 29 3.74 1.71 -8.43
C CYS A 29 4.05 0.76 -9.59
N THR A 30 5.33 0.47 -9.81
CA THR A 30 5.75 -0.53 -10.80
C THR A 30 5.59 -1.95 -10.26
N ASP A 31 5.61 -2.95 -11.16
CA ASP A 31 5.57 -4.37 -10.79
C ASP A 31 6.97 -4.95 -10.54
N THR A 32 8.00 -4.08 -10.53
CA THR A 32 9.37 -4.46 -10.21
C THR A 32 9.44 -4.90 -8.75
N LYS A 33 9.82 -6.15 -8.50
CA LYS A 33 9.85 -6.72 -7.16
C LYS A 33 11.23 -6.60 -6.54
N ALA A 34 11.33 -5.94 -5.39
CA ALA A 34 12.57 -5.85 -4.65
C ALA A 34 13.03 -7.23 -4.15
N VAL A 35 12.10 -8.13 -3.80
CA VAL A 35 12.42 -9.49 -3.34
C VAL A 35 13.23 -10.27 -4.37
N GLU A 36 12.91 -10.13 -5.66
CA GLU A 36 13.61 -10.84 -6.74
C GLU A 36 15.06 -10.37 -6.89
N ALA A 37 15.37 -9.11 -6.52
CA ALA A 37 16.74 -8.61 -6.48
C ALA A 37 17.52 -9.21 -5.31
N TYR A 38 16.90 -9.32 -4.13
CA TYR A 38 17.50 -10.01 -2.98
C TYR A 38 17.72 -11.51 -3.24
N ASP A 39 16.79 -12.19 -3.91
CA ASP A 39 16.96 -13.59 -4.37
C ASP A 39 18.22 -13.78 -5.22
N ARG A 40 18.51 -12.83 -6.11
CA ARG A 40 19.70 -12.88 -6.98
C ARG A 40 20.97 -12.66 -6.17
N LEU A 41 20.96 -11.71 -5.22
CA LEU A 41 22.10 -11.44 -4.35
C LEU A 41 22.45 -12.65 -3.48
N GLU A 42 21.44 -13.31 -2.91
CA GLU A 42 21.61 -14.53 -2.11
C GLU A 42 22.32 -15.65 -2.91
N ARG A 43 21.98 -15.82 -4.19
CA ARG A 43 22.66 -16.79 -5.07
C ARG A 43 24.14 -16.45 -5.29
N VAL A 44 24.47 -15.18 -5.46
CA VAL A 44 25.87 -14.73 -5.62
C VAL A 44 26.69 -15.06 -4.38
N ILE A 45 26.14 -14.82 -3.20
CA ILE A 45 26.80 -15.11 -1.91
C ILE A 45 27.01 -16.62 -1.74
N ASN A 46 25.98 -17.43 -2.03
CA ASN A 46 26.05 -18.88 -1.87
C ASN A 46 27.04 -19.55 -2.84
N GLN A 47 27.16 -19.04 -4.08
CA GLN A 47 28.16 -19.53 -5.04
C GLN A 47 29.60 -19.27 -4.56
N HIS A 48 29.84 -18.12 -3.93
CA HIS A 48 31.15 -17.76 -3.37
C HIS A 48 31.56 -18.63 -2.16
N GLN A 49 30.58 -19.20 -1.43
CA GLN A 49 30.85 -20.11 -0.32
C GLN A 49 31.27 -21.51 -0.80
N GLN A 50 30.63 -22.03 -1.85
CA GLN A 50 30.92 -23.38 -2.35
C GLN A 50 32.34 -23.49 -2.93
N SER A 51 32.88 -22.43 -3.52
CA SER A 51 34.23 -22.45 -4.13
C SER A 51 35.39 -22.42 -3.12
N LYS A 52 35.16 -22.12 -1.83
CA LYS A 52 36.22 -22.01 -0.81
C LYS A 52 36.42 -23.25 0.07
N TYR A 53 35.54 -24.26 -0.01
CA TYR A 53 35.60 -25.45 0.86
C TYR A 53 36.25 -26.68 0.21
N GLU A 54 36.77 -26.59 -1.01
CA GLU A 54 37.55 -27.66 -1.66
C GLU A 54 39.06 -27.51 -1.39
N GLU A 55 39.52 -27.66 -0.15
CA GLU A 55 40.96 -27.80 0.13
C GLU A 55 41.26 -28.93 1.14
N ASN A 56 41.74 -30.04 0.58
CA ASN A 56 42.57 -31.12 1.15
C ASN A 56 42.44 -31.43 2.66
N THR A 57 41.48 -32.29 2.98
CA THR A 57 41.47 -33.12 4.20
C THR A 57 42.51 -34.25 4.11
N ARG A 58 43.79 -33.94 4.33
CA ARG A 58 44.76 -34.95 4.81
C ARG A 58 45.01 -34.74 6.30
N ALA A 59 44.68 -35.76 7.10
CA ALA A 59 44.95 -35.78 8.53
C ALA A 59 46.47 -35.67 8.79
N PRO A 60 46.91 -34.98 9.86
CA PRO A 60 48.32 -34.96 10.24
C PRO A 60 48.77 -36.36 10.65
N ASP A 61 49.94 -36.79 10.19
CA ASP A 61 50.57 -38.05 10.61
C ASP A 61 51.35 -37.81 11.92
N PHE A 62 50.98 -38.55 12.97
CA PHE A 62 51.52 -38.40 14.33
C PHE A 62 52.51 -39.52 14.71
N PHE A 63 52.84 -40.45 13.81
CA PHE A 63 53.55 -41.69 14.15
C PHE A 63 55.04 -41.74 13.72
N GLY A 64 55.72 -40.60 13.61
CA GLY A 64 57.18 -40.53 13.36
C GLY A 64 58.00 -40.34 14.64
N GLU A 65 59.19 -40.94 14.75
CA GLU A 65 60.13 -40.74 15.85
C GLU A 65 60.50 -39.25 16.03
N VAL A 66 60.29 -38.71 17.24
CA VAL A 66 60.32 -37.27 17.51
C VAL A 66 61.61 -36.88 18.25
N SER A 67 62.48 -36.10 17.62
CA SER A 67 63.51 -35.31 18.32
C SER A 67 62.91 -34.02 18.88
N THR A 68 63.51 -33.39 19.89
CA THR A 68 63.06 -32.11 20.47
C THR A 68 62.88 -31.00 19.42
N THR A 69 63.71 -30.98 18.38
CA THR A 69 63.59 -30.09 17.21
C THR A 69 62.38 -30.38 16.32
N ASN A 70 61.92 -31.64 16.25
CA ASN A 70 60.68 -32.00 15.55
C ASN A 70 59.43 -31.57 16.33
N VAL A 71 59.49 -31.60 17.68
CA VAL A 71 58.39 -31.11 18.55
C VAL A 71 58.18 -29.60 18.33
N GLU A 72 59.25 -28.79 18.38
CA GLU A 72 59.15 -27.34 18.19
C GLU A 72 58.59 -26.97 16.81
N ARG A 73 59.02 -27.70 15.77
CA ARG A 73 58.51 -27.51 14.41
C ARG A 73 57.02 -27.89 14.29
N GLN A 74 56.62 -29.02 14.84
CA GLN A 74 55.21 -29.43 14.89
C GLN A 74 54.36 -28.44 15.70
N LEU A 75 54.88 -27.90 16.81
CA LEU A 75 54.19 -26.90 17.63
C LEU A 75 54.00 -25.59 16.85
N SER A 76 55.02 -25.13 16.11
CA SER A 76 54.93 -23.95 15.25
C SER A 76 53.94 -24.14 14.09
N GLU A 77 53.92 -25.33 13.48
CA GLU A 77 52.95 -25.69 12.44
C GLU A 77 51.52 -25.80 12.97
N GLN A 78 51.34 -26.31 14.20
CA GLN A 78 50.03 -26.33 14.84
C GLN A 78 49.58 -24.91 15.22
N ASN A 79 50.48 -24.07 15.73
CA ASN A 79 50.15 -22.69 16.08
C ASN A 79 49.76 -21.87 14.84
N SER A 80 50.45 -22.05 13.70
CA SER A 80 50.08 -21.40 12.45
C SER A 80 48.72 -21.89 11.91
N LYS A 81 48.43 -23.20 12.03
CA LYS A 81 47.10 -23.77 11.72
C LYS A 81 46.01 -23.22 12.64
N LEU A 82 46.26 -23.08 13.95
CA LEU A 82 45.31 -22.50 14.89
C LEU A 82 44.97 -21.05 14.54
N VAL A 83 45.97 -20.23 14.24
CA VAL A 83 45.75 -18.84 13.78
C VAL A 83 44.99 -18.81 12.46
N ALA A 84 45.27 -19.72 11.53
CA ALA A 84 44.51 -19.82 10.28
C ALA A 84 43.05 -20.22 10.50
N HIS A 85 42.79 -21.20 11.36
CA HIS A 85 41.43 -21.62 11.72
C HIS A 85 40.66 -20.53 12.47
N GLU A 86 41.32 -19.80 13.37
CA GLU A 86 40.68 -18.67 14.06
C GLU A 86 40.24 -17.58 13.07
N ARG A 87 41.09 -17.26 12.08
CA ARG A 87 40.73 -16.34 10.99
C ARG A 87 39.56 -16.86 10.15
N GLN A 88 39.55 -18.15 9.82
CA GLN A 88 38.44 -18.78 9.09
C GLN A 88 37.13 -18.75 9.88
N ILE A 89 37.18 -19.04 11.19
CA ILE A 89 36.01 -18.99 12.08
C ILE A 89 35.46 -17.56 12.17
N ASN A 90 36.33 -16.56 12.33
CA ASN A 90 35.91 -15.16 12.40
C ASN A 90 35.27 -14.69 11.08
N HIS A 91 35.87 -15.05 9.94
CA HIS A 91 35.30 -14.77 8.63
C HIS A 91 33.94 -15.47 8.43
N ALA A 92 33.81 -16.74 8.83
CA ALA A 92 32.55 -17.48 8.76
C ALA A 92 31.46 -16.83 9.63
N LYS A 93 31.80 -16.40 10.85
CA LYS A 93 30.86 -15.67 11.73
C LYS A 93 30.35 -14.38 11.11
N GLN A 94 31.25 -13.57 10.52
CA GLN A 94 30.87 -12.34 9.83
C GLN A 94 29.96 -12.62 8.63
N LEU A 95 30.25 -13.67 7.87
CA LEU A 95 29.45 -14.07 6.72
C LEU A 95 28.05 -14.56 7.11
N THR A 96 27.95 -15.35 8.17
CA THR A 96 26.65 -15.78 8.71
C THR A 96 25.84 -14.59 9.21
N ALA A 97 26.47 -13.60 9.87
CA ALA A 97 25.79 -12.38 10.29
C ALA A 97 25.22 -11.60 9.10
N LEU A 98 26.01 -11.46 8.02
CA LEU A 98 25.55 -10.84 6.78
C LEU A 98 24.37 -11.61 6.16
N GLN A 99 24.41 -12.95 6.11
CA GLN A 99 23.30 -13.77 5.60
C GLN A 99 22.00 -13.58 6.39
N ILE A 100 22.09 -13.47 7.72
CA ILE A 100 20.94 -13.17 8.58
C ILE A 100 20.37 -11.78 8.24
N GLU A 101 21.23 -10.78 8.07
CA GLU A 101 20.82 -9.43 7.67
C GLU A 101 20.17 -9.41 6.28
N PHE A 102 20.70 -10.15 5.30
CA PHE A 102 20.08 -10.30 3.99
C PHE A 102 18.68 -10.91 4.07
N THR A 103 18.52 -11.97 4.88
CA THR A 103 17.22 -12.63 5.04
C THR A 103 16.20 -11.66 5.66
N ARG A 104 16.62 -10.88 6.64
CA ARG A 104 15.80 -9.84 7.28
C ARG A 104 15.41 -8.73 6.30
N LEU A 105 16.38 -8.22 5.53
CA LEU A 105 16.13 -7.20 4.51
C LEU A 105 15.21 -7.72 3.42
N ARG A 106 15.44 -8.94 2.92
CA ARG A 106 14.53 -9.59 1.96
C ARG A 106 13.09 -9.66 2.46
N ALA A 107 12.89 -10.01 3.73
CA ALA A 107 11.55 -10.02 4.34
C ALA A 107 10.93 -8.62 4.36
N SER A 108 11.71 -7.59 4.71
CA SER A 108 11.30 -6.18 4.66
C SER A 108 10.95 -5.73 3.24
N ALA A 109 11.76 -6.10 2.23
CA ALA A 109 11.47 -5.86 0.82
C ALA A 109 10.16 -6.53 0.36
N SER A 110 9.82 -7.71 0.91
CA SER A 110 8.53 -8.35 0.65
C SER A 110 7.35 -7.55 1.18
N LEU A 111 7.51 -6.85 2.31
CA LEU A 111 6.50 -5.94 2.84
C LEU A 111 6.31 -4.73 1.92
N ILE A 112 7.39 -4.17 1.36
CA ILE A 112 7.32 -3.08 0.38
C ILE A 112 6.59 -3.53 -0.88
N ASP A 113 6.93 -4.69 -1.45
CA ASP A 113 6.25 -5.26 -2.62
C ASP A 113 4.75 -5.48 -2.37
N ARG A 114 4.37 -5.92 -1.16
CA ARG A 114 2.97 -6.08 -0.75
C ARG A 114 2.28 -4.73 -0.59
N SER A 115 2.93 -3.77 0.05
CA SER A 115 2.40 -2.42 0.24
C SER A 115 2.11 -1.74 -1.11
N MET A 116 3.03 -1.81 -2.07
CA MET A 116 2.78 -1.28 -3.43
C MET A 116 1.58 -1.94 -4.11
N LYS A 117 1.36 -3.25 -3.91
CA LYS A 117 0.18 -3.95 -4.44
C LYS A 117 -1.10 -3.53 -3.74
N ASN A 118 -1.07 -3.38 -2.42
CA ASN A 118 -2.23 -2.94 -1.66
C ASN A 118 -2.66 -1.53 -2.07
N VAL A 119 -1.70 -0.62 -2.24
CA VAL A 119 -1.96 0.73 -2.76
C VAL A 119 -2.65 0.68 -4.13
N LYS A 120 -2.22 -0.20 -5.06
CA LYS A 120 -2.91 -0.42 -6.35
C LYS A 120 -4.34 -0.94 -6.15
N ILE A 121 -4.52 -1.94 -5.28
CA ILE A 121 -5.83 -2.55 -5.01
C ILE A 121 -6.78 -1.50 -4.43
N HIS A 122 -6.37 -0.75 -3.41
CA HIS A 122 -7.22 0.26 -2.78
C HIS A 122 -7.46 1.47 -3.66
N ALA A 123 -6.53 1.85 -4.53
CA ALA A 123 -6.81 2.84 -5.58
C ALA A 123 -7.88 2.34 -6.56
N SER A 124 -7.82 1.07 -6.98
CA SER A 124 -8.85 0.46 -7.81
C SER A 124 -10.21 0.42 -7.10
N SER A 125 -10.24 -0.03 -5.83
CA SER A 125 -11.45 0.00 -4.99
C SER A 125 -12.03 1.41 -4.85
N LEU A 126 -11.18 2.43 -4.66
CA LEU A 126 -11.60 3.83 -4.61
C LEU A 126 -12.29 4.26 -5.92
N SER A 127 -11.77 3.84 -7.07
CA SER A 127 -12.39 4.09 -8.38
C SER A 127 -13.77 3.42 -8.48
N VAL A 128 -13.88 2.17 -8.04
CA VAL A 128 -15.15 1.41 -8.04
C VAL A 128 -16.17 2.05 -7.10
N HIS A 129 -15.78 2.43 -5.88
CA HIS A 129 -16.67 3.11 -4.95
C HIS A 129 -17.15 4.46 -5.50
N ASN A 130 -16.27 5.22 -6.15
CA ASN A 130 -16.65 6.45 -6.84
C ASN A 130 -17.65 6.19 -7.98
N GLN A 131 -17.48 5.14 -8.77
CA GLN A 131 -18.45 4.77 -9.80
C GLN A 131 -19.79 4.32 -9.20
N ASN A 132 -19.77 3.55 -8.12
CA ASN A 132 -20.98 3.12 -7.42
C ASN A 132 -21.76 4.31 -6.85
N MET A 133 -21.08 5.29 -6.24
CA MET A 133 -21.70 6.54 -5.81
C MET A 133 -22.40 7.26 -6.99
N ARG A 134 -21.74 7.32 -8.15
CA ARG A 134 -22.33 7.94 -9.36
C ARG A 134 -23.56 7.18 -9.86
N ASN A 135 -23.50 5.85 -9.89
CA ASN A 135 -24.63 5.01 -10.33
C ASN A 135 -25.83 5.14 -9.38
N ILE A 136 -25.59 5.05 -8.06
CA ILE A 136 -26.64 5.21 -7.04
C ILE A 136 -27.27 6.60 -7.14
N SER A 137 -26.47 7.65 -7.35
CA SER A 137 -27.00 9.00 -7.54
C SER A 137 -27.90 9.09 -8.79
N GLY A 138 -27.49 8.48 -9.91
CA GLY A 138 -28.32 8.44 -11.12
C GLY A 138 -29.65 7.73 -10.88
N LEU A 139 -29.62 6.57 -10.22
CA LEU A 139 -30.83 5.82 -9.86
C LEU A 139 -31.76 6.61 -8.94
N VAL A 140 -31.23 7.32 -7.94
CA VAL A 140 -32.03 8.18 -7.05
C VAL A 140 -32.70 9.30 -7.85
N GLU A 141 -32.01 9.92 -8.80
CA GLU A 141 -32.58 10.95 -9.67
C GLU A 141 -33.70 10.41 -10.57
N GLU A 142 -33.50 9.23 -11.16
CA GLU A 142 -34.51 8.53 -11.96
C GLU A 142 -35.75 8.18 -11.13
N VAL A 143 -35.58 7.56 -9.95
CA VAL A 143 -36.67 7.21 -9.03
C VAL A 143 -37.44 8.47 -8.59
N ASN A 144 -36.73 9.56 -8.31
CA ASN A 144 -37.36 10.82 -7.96
C ASN A 144 -38.17 11.42 -9.12
N THR A 145 -37.67 11.27 -10.35
CA THR A 145 -38.38 11.70 -11.56
C THR A 145 -39.63 10.87 -11.79
N LEU A 146 -39.54 9.55 -11.63
CA LEU A 146 -40.70 8.64 -11.67
C LEU A 146 -41.72 8.99 -10.59
N ARG A 147 -41.27 9.24 -9.36
CA ARG A 147 -42.15 9.64 -8.25
C ARG A 147 -42.87 10.95 -8.55
N TYR A 148 -42.17 11.94 -9.12
CA TYR A 148 -42.79 13.19 -9.54
C TYR A 148 -43.84 12.96 -10.64
N GLY A 149 -43.49 12.17 -11.67
CA GLY A 149 -44.42 11.81 -12.75
C GLY A 149 -45.67 11.08 -12.24
N LEU A 150 -45.51 10.12 -11.33
CA LEU A 150 -46.61 9.39 -10.71
C LEU A 150 -47.54 10.33 -9.93
N LYS A 151 -46.98 11.26 -9.16
CA LYS A 151 -47.78 12.27 -8.43
C LYS A 151 -48.55 13.19 -9.39
N ALA A 152 -47.93 13.63 -10.47
CA ALA A 152 -48.59 14.45 -11.49
C ALA A 152 -49.75 13.69 -12.16
N ALA A 153 -49.55 12.40 -12.47
CA ALA A 153 -50.59 11.53 -12.99
C ALA A 153 -51.74 11.36 -11.99
N ILE A 154 -51.45 11.06 -10.71
CA ILE A 154 -52.46 10.94 -9.66
C ILE A 154 -53.24 12.26 -9.48
N SER A 155 -52.55 13.41 -9.51
CA SER A 155 -53.19 14.72 -9.44
C SER A 155 -54.16 14.95 -10.61
N THR A 156 -53.76 14.55 -11.82
CA THR A 156 -54.59 14.66 -13.02
C THR A 156 -55.82 13.74 -12.94
N ILE A 157 -55.63 12.50 -12.49
CA ILE A 157 -56.73 11.55 -12.25
C ILE A 157 -57.70 12.12 -11.21
N ASN A 158 -57.19 12.66 -10.11
CA ASN A 158 -58.00 13.28 -9.06
C ASN A 158 -58.80 14.48 -9.59
N TYR A 159 -58.17 15.36 -10.38
CA TYR A 159 -58.86 16.49 -11.02
C TYR A 159 -60.01 16.02 -11.93
N ASN A 160 -59.74 15.03 -12.79
CA ASN A 160 -60.74 14.48 -13.70
C ASN A 160 -61.88 13.76 -12.96
N ALA A 161 -61.58 13.00 -11.90
CA ALA A 161 -62.59 12.35 -11.07
C ALA A 161 -63.52 13.37 -10.40
N ASN A 162 -62.97 14.50 -9.93
CA ASN A 162 -63.75 15.58 -9.33
C ASN A 162 -64.62 16.33 -10.37
N LEU A 163 -64.17 16.43 -11.62
CA LEU A 163 -64.97 16.97 -12.73
C LEU A 163 -66.13 16.05 -13.15
N LEU A 164 -65.93 14.74 -13.06
CA LEU A 164 -66.93 13.72 -13.39
C LEU A 164 -67.96 13.52 -12.26
N ALA A 165 -67.59 13.77 -11.00
CA ALA A 165 -68.47 13.73 -9.83
C ALA A 165 -69.43 14.94 -9.74
N LYS A 166 -69.95 15.40 -10.89
CA LYS A 166 -71.08 16.33 -10.97
C LYS A 166 -72.33 15.65 -10.39
N ASP A 167 -72.42 15.63 -9.06
CA ASP A 167 -73.66 15.69 -8.27
C ASP A 167 -73.28 15.69 -6.76
N GLY A 168 -73.25 16.89 -6.19
CA GLY A 168 -73.55 17.14 -4.77
C GLY A 168 -72.57 16.73 -3.67
N THR A 169 -71.48 15.99 -3.91
CA THR A 169 -70.52 15.65 -2.85
C THR A 169 -69.14 16.27 -3.06
N LYS A 170 -68.69 17.04 -2.06
CA LYS A 170 -67.48 17.88 -2.13
C LYS A 170 -66.25 17.04 -2.49
N PRO A 171 -65.41 17.51 -3.45
CA PRO A 171 -64.18 16.83 -3.83
C PRO A 171 -63.25 16.71 -2.62
N ARG A 172 -62.79 15.49 -2.30
CA ARG A 172 -61.82 15.26 -1.23
C ARG A 172 -60.40 15.32 -1.79
N LYS A 173 -59.56 16.17 -1.21
CA LYS A 173 -58.10 16.11 -1.39
C LYS A 173 -57.63 14.74 -0.87
N ILE A 174 -56.78 14.02 -1.61
CA ILE A 174 -56.10 12.86 -1.04
C ILE A 174 -55.04 13.41 -0.09
N GLU A 175 -55.32 13.39 1.22
CA GLU A 175 -54.34 13.74 2.25
C GLU A 175 -53.13 12.79 2.18
N GLY A 176 -51.93 13.34 2.30
CA GLY A 176 -50.68 12.57 2.31
C GLY A 176 -49.92 12.49 0.98
N ILE A 177 -50.44 13.02 -0.14
CA ILE A 177 -49.67 13.16 -1.38
C ILE A 177 -48.83 14.43 -1.31
N ASP A 178 -47.73 14.34 -0.57
CA ASP A 178 -46.71 15.37 -0.47
C ASP A 178 -45.99 15.49 -1.83
N LEU A 179 -46.08 16.63 -2.53
CA LEU A 179 -45.56 16.80 -3.90
C LEU A 179 -44.03 16.87 -3.96
N GLU A 180 -43.41 17.15 -2.82
CA GLU A 180 -41.97 17.37 -2.73
C GLU A 180 -41.18 16.07 -2.97
N LYS A 181 -40.08 16.20 -3.72
CA LYS A 181 -39.07 15.14 -3.86
C LYS A 181 -38.49 14.90 -2.46
N LYS A 182 -38.71 13.70 -1.91
CA LYS A 182 -38.00 13.20 -0.72
C LYS A 182 -37.07 12.11 -1.21
N ASP A 183 -35.78 12.37 -1.13
CA ASP A 183 -34.75 11.54 -1.70
C ASP A 183 -34.51 10.29 -0.83
N GLY A 184 -34.16 9.16 -1.46
CA GLY A 184 -33.84 7.91 -0.78
C GLY A 184 -32.53 8.02 -0.01
N ALA A 185 -32.60 8.42 1.27
CA ALA A 185 -31.47 8.92 2.05
C ALA A 185 -30.44 7.87 2.50
N ILE A 186 -30.81 6.60 2.64
CA ILE A 186 -29.96 5.61 3.33
C ILE A 186 -28.84 5.06 2.42
N SER A 187 -29.11 4.89 1.12
CA SER A 187 -28.16 4.24 0.19
C SER A 187 -26.98 5.13 -0.20
N MET A 188 -27.17 6.45 -0.34
CA MET A 188 -26.09 7.37 -0.72
C MET A 188 -25.10 7.65 0.41
N VAL A 189 -25.58 7.76 1.65
CA VAL A 189 -24.70 7.95 2.83
C VAL A 189 -23.78 6.75 3.02
N ALA A 190 -24.33 5.53 2.91
CA ALA A 190 -23.54 4.30 3.01
C ALA A 190 -22.50 4.17 1.88
N ALA A 191 -22.87 4.58 0.66
CA ALA A 191 -21.95 4.58 -0.48
C ALA A 191 -20.80 5.58 -0.29
N TYR A 192 -21.10 6.76 0.23
CA TYR A 192 -20.09 7.77 0.54
C TYR A 192 -19.20 7.38 1.73
N ASP A 193 -19.76 6.79 2.80
CA ASP A 193 -19.00 6.28 3.93
C ASP A 193 -17.99 5.20 3.49
N SER A 194 -18.42 4.29 2.60
CA SER A 194 -17.54 3.27 2.02
C SER A 194 -16.39 3.90 1.22
N PHE A 195 -16.68 4.92 0.41
CA PHE A 195 -15.67 5.67 -0.34
C PHE A 195 -14.66 6.36 0.58
N ASP A 196 -15.14 7.08 1.60
CA ASP A 196 -14.28 7.82 2.52
C ASP A 196 -13.40 6.90 3.38
N ARG A 197 -13.92 5.73 3.82
CA ARG A 197 -13.09 4.70 4.47
C ARG A 197 -12.00 4.17 3.55
N THR A 198 -12.30 3.90 2.27
CA THR A 198 -11.26 3.46 1.32
C THR A 198 -10.23 4.55 1.06
N ARG A 199 -10.63 5.82 1.02
CA ARG A 199 -9.70 6.96 0.96
C ARG A 199 -8.76 6.96 2.17
N GLU A 200 -9.29 6.80 3.37
CA GLU A 200 -8.49 6.79 4.61
C GLU A 200 -7.52 5.61 4.65
N LEU A 201 -7.98 4.41 4.30
CA LEU A 201 -7.12 3.23 4.14
C LEU A 201 -6.00 3.48 3.14
N LEU A 202 -6.32 4.00 1.95
CA LEU A 202 -5.32 4.33 0.93
C LEU A 202 -4.31 5.37 1.43
N ARG A 203 -4.76 6.38 2.19
CA ARG A 203 -3.88 7.39 2.80
C ARG A 203 -2.89 6.74 3.77
N ASN A 204 -3.37 5.86 4.63
CA ASN A 204 -2.53 5.19 5.62
C ASN A 204 -1.51 4.29 4.93
N GLU A 205 -1.91 3.50 3.94
CA GLU A 205 -1.00 2.63 3.19
C GLU A 205 0.09 3.38 2.44
N VAL A 206 -0.25 4.54 1.88
CA VAL A 206 0.72 5.39 1.19
C VAL A 206 1.75 5.99 2.17
N VAL A 207 1.32 6.35 3.37
CA VAL A 207 2.22 6.80 4.44
C VAL A 207 3.12 5.64 4.88
N GLU A 208 2.54 4.48 5.18
CA GLU A 208 3.28 3.28 5.57
C GLU A 208 4.29 2.87 4.50
N LEU A 209 3.93 2.92 3.20
CA LEU A 209 4.85 2.63 2.10
C LEU A 209 6.09 3.53 2.15
N SER A 210 5.89 4.83 2.35
CA SER A 210 6.99 5.80 2.43
C SER A 210 7.89 5.55 3.64
N GLU A 211 7.30 5.25 4.79
CA GLU A 211 8.03 4.98 6.04
C GLU A 211 8.80 3.65 5.97
N LEU A 212 8.17 2.59 5.45
CA LEU A 212 8.82 1.30 5.22
C LEU A 212 10.00 1.44 4.26
N ALA A 213 9.82 2.12 3.13
CA ALA A 213 10.88 2.30 2.15
C ALA A 213 12.06 3.11 2.72
N SER A 214 11.77 4.18 3.45
CA SER A 214 12.82 5.02 4.07
C SER A 214 13.59 4.26 5.17
N SER A 215 12.88 3.54 6.03
CA SER A 215 13.49 2.65 7.04
C SER A 215 14.36 1.58 6.38
N HIS A 216 13.86 0.96 5.30
CA HIS A 216 14.59 -0.06 4.57
C HIS A 216 15.88 0.48 3.92
N LEU A 217 15.89 1.71 3.41
CA LEU A 217 17.12 2.35 2.92
C LEU A 217 18.18 2.53 4.02
N GLN A 218 17.77 2.93 5.22
CA GLN A 218 18.70 3.03 6.36
C GLN A 218 19.28 1.67 6.76
N GLU A 219 18.48 0.61 6.67
CA GLU A 219 18.96 -0.75 6.92
C GLU A 219 19.91 -1.26 5.83
N ILE A 220 19.69 -0.85 4.57
CA ILE A 220 20.63 -1.09 3.47
C ILE A 220 21.98 -0.42 3.77
N ASP A 221 21.99 0.81 4.27
CA ASP A 221 23.25 1.50 4.60
C ASP A 221 24.03 0.76 5.72
N LYS A 222 23.34 0.19 6.70
CA LYS A 222 23.96 -0.67 7.73
C LYS A 222 24.56 -1.93 7.12
N LEU A 223 23.82 -2.59 6.22
CA LEU A 223 24.32 -3.76 5.49
C LEU A 223 25.56 -3.41 4.67
N LYS A 224 25.58 -2.26 3.97
CA LYS A 224 26.75 -1.79 3.22
C LYS A 224 27.96 -1.58 4.13
N HIS A 225 27.75 -1.01 5.31
CA HIS A 225 28.82 -0.86 6.30
C HIS A 225 29.36 -2.21 6.77
N ASN A 226 28.48 -3.18 7.04
CA ASN A 226 28.88 -4.53 7.43
C ASN A 226 29.59 -5.29 6.30
N ALA A 227 29.15 -5.11 5.06
CA ALA A 227 29.82 -5.67 3.88
C ALA A 227 31.21 -5.04 3.66
N ALA A 228 31.37 -3.74 3.90
CA ALA A 228 32.67 -3.07 3.86
C ALA A 228 33.62 -3.62 4.95
N ASN A 229 33.10 -3.91 6.14
CA ASN A 229 33.86 -4.50 7.24
C ASN A 229 34.29 -5.96 6.97
N LEU A 230 33.52 -6.72 6.17
CA LEU A 230 33.94 -8.03 5.67
C LEU A 230 35.16 -7.89 4.74
N GLY A 231 35.17 -6.86 3.90
CA GLY A 231 36.26 -6.54 2.97
C GLY A 231 36.44 -7.57 1.85
N GLY A 232 37.41 -7.29 0.97
CA GLY A 232 37.72 -8.12 -0.19
C GLY A 232 36.64 -8.12 -1.28
N GLU A 233 36.85 -8.94 -2.30
CA GLU A 233 36.01 -8.96 -3.51
C GLU A 233 34.53 -9.24 -3.23
N LEU A 234 34.22 -10.03 -2.20
CA LEU A 234 32.85 -10.36 -1.82
C LEU A 234 32.11 -9.15 -1.22
N GLY A 235 32.75 -8.41 -0.31
CA GLY A 235 32.19 -7.20 0.29
C GLY A 235 31.90 -6.13 -0.78
N ASP A 236 32.86 -5.91 -1.68
CA ASP A 236 32.73 -4.95 -2.78
C ASP A 236 31.62 -5.35 -3.76
N SER A 237 31.53 -6.64 -4.10
CA SER A 237 30.49 -7.18 -4.99
C SER A 237 29.09 -7.01 -4.39
N ILE A 238 28.94 -7.23 -3.08
CA ILE A 238 27.69 -7.01 -2.36
C ILE A 238 27.27 -5.54 -2.45
N ILE A 239 28.19 -4.62 -2.15
CA ILE A 239 27.92 -3.17 -2.17
C ILE A 239 27.49 -2.72 -3.56
N LEU A 240 28.25 -3.11 -4.58
CA LEU A 240 27.95 -2.78 -5.98
C LEU A 240 26.59 -3.32 -6.42
N PHE A 241 26.28 -4.57 -6.06
CA PHE A 241 25.00 -5.18 -6.40
C PHE A 241 23.83 -4.44 -5.73
N VAL A 242 23.95 -4.15 -4.44
CA VAL A 242 22.94 -3.42 -3.67
C VAL A 242 22.68 -2.04 -4.28
N ASP A 243 23.74 -1.29 -4.58
CA ASP A 243 23.62 0.06 -5.16
C ASP A 243 23.03 0.07 -6.57
N ARG A 244 23.34 -0.95 -7.38
CA ARG A 244 22.87 -1.02 -8.77
C ARG A 244 21.46 -1.58 -8.89
N ASP A 245 21.15 -2.64 -8.16
CA ASP A 245 19.96 -3.46 -8.43
C ASP A 245 18.88 -3.35 -7.35
N ILE A 246 19.22 -2.96 -6.11
CA ILE A 246 18.26 -2.91 -4.99
C ILE A 246 17.88 -1.47 -4.65
N VAL A 247 18.86 -0.60 -4.40
CA VAL A 247 18.63 0.80 -3.99
C VAL A 247 17.70 1.55 -4.95
N PRO A 248 17.81 1.43 -6.29
CA PRO A 248 16.91 2.14 -7.21
C PRO A 248 15.45 1.72 -7.05
N ILE A 249 15.17 0.43 -6.81
CA ILE A 249 13.81 -0.09 -6.62
C ILE A 249 13.21 0.48 -5.34
N ILE A 250 13.98 0.49 -4.24
CA ILE A 250 13.50 0.99 -2.95
C ILE A 250 13.31 2.51 -2.98
N LYS A 251 14.23 3.26 -3.60
CA LYS A 251 14.08 4.71 -3.82
C LYS A 251 12.85 5.02 -4.69
N GLN A 252 12.57 4.18 -5.69
CA GLN A 252 11.35 4.32 -6.47
C GLN A 252 10.12 4.14 -5.58
N ALA A 253 10.07 3.13 -4.72
CA ALA A 253 8.97 2.90 -3.79
C ALA A 253 8.78 4.06 -2.78
N GLU A 254 9.88 4.60 -2.23
CA GLU A 254 9.85 5.78 -1.37
C GLU A 254 9.29 7.01 -2.11
N SER A 255 9.81 7.29 -3.30
CA SER A 255 9.34 8.40 -4.13
C SER A 255 7.86 8.26 -4.51
N ALA A 256 7.42 7.03 -4.80
CA ALA A 256 6.02 6.71 -5.07
C ALA A 256 5.15 7.03 -3.85
N GLY A 257 5.55 6.59 -2.66
CA GLY A 257 4.84 6.92 -1.41
C GLY A 257 4.73 8.42 -1.19
N LEU A 258 5.81 9.19 -1.37
CA LEU A 258 5.80 10.64 -1.19
C LEU A 258 4.91 11.38 -2.21
N ILE A 259 5.01 11.01 -3.50
CA ILE A 259 4.18 11.59 -4.55
C ILE A 259 2.70 11.29 -4.27
N LEU A 260 2.38 10.03 -3.99
CA LEU A 260 1.02 9.60 -3.71
C LEU A 260 0.46 10.25 -2.45
N LYS A 261 1.29 10.49 -1.42
CA LYS A 261 0.86 11.18 -0.20
C LYS A 261 0.30 12.56 -0.55
N SER A 262 0.99 13.30 -1.42
CA SER A 262 0.53 14.61 -1.88
C SER A 262 -0.74 14.56 -2.73
N GLU A 263 -0.95 13.49 -3.50
CA GLU A 263 -2.13 13.32 -4.36
C GLU A 263 -3.36 12.84 -3.58
N VAL A 264 -3.18 11.89 -2.66
CA VAL A 264 -4.25 11.36 -1.81
C VAL A 264 -4.75 12.42 -0.83
N LEU A 265 -3.88 13.32 -0.36
CA LEU A 265 -4.30 14.47 0.47
C LEU A 265 -5.28 15.39 -0.25
N LYS A 266 -5.27 15.45 -1.58
CA LYS A 266 -6.21 16.26 -2.37
C LYS A 266 -7.59 15.63 -2.48
N LEU A 267 -7.77 14.39 -2.04
CA LEU A 267 -9.07 13.74 -2.03
C LEU A 267 -9.94 14.36 -0.93
N PRO A 268 -11.19 14.73 -1.25
CA PRO A 268 -12.09 15.32 -0.28
C PRO A 268 -12.38 14.31 0.83
N ALA A 269 -12.30 14.81 2.06
CA ALA A 269 -12.49 14.06 3.27
C ALA A 269 -13.81 14.43 3.93
N ALA A 270 -14.48 13.47 4.54
CA ALA A 270 -15.64 13.75 5.38
C ALA A 270 -15.21 14.16 6.78
N VAL A 271 -15.90 15.12 7.39
CA VAL A 271 -15.79 15.37 8.83
C VAL A 271 -16.58 14.28 9.57
N ARG A 272 -15.95 13.68 10.58
CA ARG A 272 -16.54 12.62 11.42
C ARG A 272 -16.62 13.07 12.87
N GLU A 273 -17.63 12.57 13.57
CA GLU A 273 -17.70 12.63 15.03
C GLU A 273 -16.77 11.59 15.67
N ASP A 274 -16.50 11.71 16.97
CA ASP A 274 -15.64 10.77 17.73
C ASP A 274 -16.17 9.32 17.70
N ASN A 275 -17.48 9.14 17.47
CA ASN A 275 -18.12 7.84 17.30
C ASN A 275 -17.96 7.23 15.88
N GLY A 276 -17.28 7.92 14.98
CA GLY A 276 -17.03 7.52 13.59
C GLY A 276 -18.17 7.84 12.60
N SER A 277 -19.28 8.44 13.06
CA SER A 277 -20.39 8.85 12.21
C SER A 277 -20.08 10.12 11.42
N LEU A 278 -20.70 10.26 10.25
CA LEU A 278 -20.51 11.43 9.37
C LEU A 278 -21.23 12.65 9.94
N VAL A 279 -20.55 13.79 9.96
CA VAL A 279 -21.13 15.07 10.38
C VAL A 279 -21.91 15.69 9.21
N PHE A 280 -23.10 16.20 9.51
CA PHE A 280 -23.94 16.91 8.54
C PHE A 280 -24.10 18.39 8.92
N GLU A 281 -23.91 19.28 7.95
CA GLU A 281 -24.11 20.73 8.07
C GLU A 281 -25.06 21.21 6.97
N ASP A 282 -26.15 21.91 7.33
CA ASP A 282 -27.22 22.33 6.42
C ASP A 282 -27.80 21.22 5.54
N GLY A 283 -27.82 19.99 6.07
CA GLY A 283 -28.22 18.82 5.31
C GLY A 283 -27.21 18.46 4.20
N LYS A 284 -25.92 18.63 4.44
CA LYS A 284 -24.86 18.18 3.54
C LYS A 284 -23.82 17.45 4.36
N ILE A 285 -23.18 16.43 3.79
CA ILE A 285 -22.00 15.84 4.42
C ILE A 285 -20.94 16.94 4.52
N LYS A 286 -20.52 17.25 5.74
CA LYS A 286 -19.50 18.26 5.99
C LYS A 286 -18.17 17.70 5.48
N LEU A 287 -17.53 18.45 4.57
CA LEU A 287 -16.21 18.08 4.05
C LEU A 287 -15.13 18.86 4.80
N GLU A 288 -13.98 18.23 5.05
CA GLU A 288 -12.81 18.95 5.54
C GLU A 288 -12.40 19.98 4.48
N HIS A 289 -12.10 21.21 4.91
CA HIS A 289 -11.53 22.21 4.02
C HIS A 289 -10.09 21.80 3.69
N LEU A 290 -9.85 21.54 2.40
CA LEU A 290 -8.52 21.34 1.84
C LEU A 290 -7.78 22.67 1.91
N HIS A 291 -6.78 22.77 2.80
CA HIS A 291 -5.79 23.85 2.80
C HIS A 291 -4.66 23.55 1.82
#